data_AF-C0MCK1-F1
#
_entry.id   AF-C0MCK1-F1
#
_cell.length_a   1.000
_cell.length_b   1.000
_cell.length_c   1.000
_cell.angle_alpha   90.00
_cell.angle_beta   90.00
_cell.angle_gamma   90.00
#
_symmetry.space_group_name_H-M   'P 1'
#
loop_
_entity.id
_entity.type
_entity.pdbx_description
1 polymer ?
#
loop_
_entity_poly.entity_id
_entity_poly.type
_entity_poly.pdbx_seq_one_letter_code
_entity_poly.pdbx_strand_id
1 'polypeptide(L)'
;MLSKNDIVQVEISDLSHDGLGIAKHEGFVFFVENALPGEIIQMRVLKVNKNSGFGKVETYLTTSPMRQKKLDVTYLRTGIADLGHLLYPQQLLFKQKQVQDSLYKIAGISNVEVKETIGMEYPYAYRNKAQVPVRRVNGQLETGFFRKHSHELVPISDFYIQDKEIDRLIAFTRDLLRRFDIKPYDEKEQSGLIRHLVVRRGHYSGEIMLVLVTTRPKVFRINQMIDSLVAEFPAITSILQNINDKPTNVIFGKAFTRLYGKETITDTILGNQYCISAQSFYQVNTTMAEKLYQTAIDFSELTADDVVIDAYSGIGTIGLSFAKEVKAVYGVEVIEAAVRDAEKNAALNGITNAYYVADSAENAMANWCQEGIKPTVIIVDPPRKGLTESFIKASAAMQPDKITYISCNPATMARDIKRYEELGYKLQKVQPVDLFPMTHHVETVTLLSKLNVDKHISVEVELDELDLTSAESKATYAQIKKYILEKFDLKVSTLYIAQIKKKCGIALREHYNKSKKEKQVIPQCTPEKEEAIMDALRHFKMI
;
A
#
# COMPACT_ATOMS: atom_id res chain seq x y z
N MET A 1 15.66 -35.67 -8.35
CA MET A 1 15.53 -34.46 -9.18
C MET A 1 14.05 -34.33 -9.51
N LEU A 2 13.37 -33.32 -8.94
CA LEU A 2 11.92 -33.15 -9.12
C LEU A 2 11.62 -32.75 -10.57
N SER A 3 10.65 -33.44 -11.15
CA SER A 3 10.18 -33.24 -12.52
C SER A 3 8.73 -32.77 -12.54
N LYS A 4 8.29 -32.24 -13.69
CA LYS A 4 6.90 -31.81 -13.86
C LYS A 4 5.97 -33.01 -13.74
N ASN A 5 4.88 -32.85 -13.00
CA ASN A 5 3.85 -33.84 -12.65
C ASN A 5 4.22 -34.84 -11.56
N ASP A 6 5.43 -34.79 -11.01
CA ASP A 6 5.77 -35.55 -9.81
C ASP A 6 4.79 -35.19 -8.68
N ILE A 7 4.45 -36.17 -7.86
CA ILE A 7 3.60 -36.00 -6.67
C ILE A 7 4.48 -36.24 -5.45
N VAL A 8 4.54 -35.24 -4.57
CA VAL A 8 5.32 -35.31 -3.34
C VAL A 8 4.52 -34.84 -2.15
N GLN A 9 4.71 -35.49 -1.00
CA GLN A 9 4.11 -35.05 0.25
C GLN A 9 4.90 -33.87 0.82
N VAL A 10 4.21 -32.78 1.11
CA VAL A 10 4.81 -31.57 1.70
C VAL A 10 3.91 -31.00 2.79
N GLU A 11 4.55 -30.35 3.76
CA GLU A 11 3.89 -29.49 4.74
C GLU A 11 4.01 -28.03 4.30
N ILE A 12 2.92 -27.28 4.44
CA ILE A 12 2.91 -25.84 4.16
C ILE A 12 3.38 -25.09 5.39
N SER A 13 4.48 -24.34 5.24
CA SER A 13 5.13 -23.62 6.33
C SER A 13 4.62 -22.19 6.53
N ASP A 14 4.25 -21.51 5.44
CA ASP A 14 3.91 -20.08 5.45
C ASP A 14 3.06 -19.71 4.21
N LEU A 15 2.69 -18.43 4.09
CA LEU A 15 2.04 -17.86 2.91
C LEU A 15 2.94 -16.81 2.25
N SER A 16 2.91 -16.75 0.91
CA SER A 16 3.53 -15.67 0.14
C SER A 16 2.69 -14.40 0.21
N HIS A 17 3.23 -13.27 -0.26
CA HIS A 17 2.50 -11.99 -0.38
C HIS A 17 1.20 -12.10 -1.19
N ASP A 18 1.12 -13.00 -2.17
CA ASP A 18 -0.06 -13.26 -2.99
C ASP A 18 -1.02 -14.30 -2.37
N GLY A 19 -0.77 -14.73 -1.12
CA GLY A 19 -1.57 -15.75 -0.44
C GLY A 19 -1.34 -17.18 -0.94
N LEU A 20 -0.19 -17.47 -1.54
CA LEU A 20 0.17 -18.83 -1.97
C LEU A 20 0.87 -19.58 -0.82
N GLY A 21 0.51 -20.84 -0.60
CA GLY A 21 1.20 -21.71 0.35
C GLY A 21 2.66 -21.89 -0.02
N ILE A 22 3.54 -21.76 0.97
CA ILE A 22 4.99 -21.96 0.82
C ILE A 22 5.33 -23.33 1.40
N ALA A 23 5.90 -24.20 0.56
CA ALA A 23 6.47 -25.48 0.97
C ALA A 23 7.97 -25.51 0.67
N LYS A 24 8.76 -26.15 1.55
CA LYS A 24 10.19 -26.39 1.33
C LYS A 24 10.42 -27.89 1.15
N HIS A 25 11.01 -28.29 0.03
CA HIS A 25 11.29 -29.69 -0.27
C HIS A 25 12.58 -29.82 -1.06
N GLU A 26 13.52 -30.67 -0.61
CA GLU A 26 14.83 -30.90 -1.24
C GLU A 26 15.61 -29.61 -1.62
N GLY A 27 15.55 -28.58 -0.78
CA GLY A 27 16.23 -27.29 -1.03
C GLY A 27 15.51 -26.33 -1.99
N PHE A 28 14.34 -26.71 -2.53
CA PHE A 28 13.48 -25.85 -3.34
C PHE A 28 12.37 -25.22 -2.50
N VAL A 29 11.97 -24.01 -2.88
CA VAL A 29 10.77 -23.33 -2.36
C VAL A 29 9.64 -23.45 -3.38
N PHE A 30 8.55 -24.11 -3.01
CA PHE A 30 7.36 -24.26 -3.84
C PHE A 30 6.25 -23.31 -3.41
N PHE A 31 5.61 -22.68 -4.39
CA PHE A 31 4.38 -21.92 -4.21
C PHE A 31 3.17 -22.75 -4.63
N VAL A 32 2.19 -22.89 -3.75
CA VAL A 32 1.05 -23.79 -3.92
C VAL A 32 -0.26 -23.01 -3.73
N GLU A 33 -1.07 -22.96 -4.77
CA GLU A 33 -2.41 -22.36 -4.68
C GLU A 33 -3.33 -23.18 -3.76
N ASN A 34 -4.21 -22.49 -3.02
CA ASN A 34 -5.21 -23.11 -2.15
C ASN A 34 -4.62 -24.00 -1.04
N ALA A 35 -3.44 -23.66 -0.51
CA ALA A 35 -2.78 -24.42 0.54
C ALA A 35 -2.38 -23.48 1.68
N LEU A 36 -2.76 -23.81 2.92
CA LEU A 36 -2.61 -22.96 4.10
C LEU A 36 -1.54 -23.50 5.05
N PRO A 37 -0.91 -22.65 5.88
CA PRO A 37 0.05 -23.09 6.89
C PRO A 37 -0.52 -24.17 7.82
N GLY A 38 0.31 -25.17 8.11
CA GLY A 38 -0.04 -26.36 8.89
C GLY A 38 -0.78 -27.45 8.12
N GLU A 39 -1.04 -27.26 6.82
CA GLU A 39 -1.58 -28.32 5.97
C GLU A 39 -0.51 -29.28 5.48
N ILE A 40 -0.88 -30.56 5.43
CA ILE A 40 -0.07 -31.60 4.80
C ILE A 40 -0.82 -32.04 3.54
N ILE A 41 -0.14 -31.94 2.40
CA ILE A 41 -0.73 -32.20 1.09
C ILE A 41 0.13 -33.16 0.26
N GLN A 42 -0.53 -33.87 -0.64
CA GLN A 42 0.12 -34.42 -1.83
C GLN A 42 0.15 -33.31 -2.87
N MET A 43 1.33 -32.71 -3.08
CA MET A 43 1.54 -31.63 -4.04
C MET A 43 1.95 -32.21 -5.38
N ARG A 44 1.21 -31.87 -6.45
CA ARG A 44 1.65 -32.12 -7.83
C ARG A 44 2.50 -30.96 -8.33
N VAL A 45 3.72 -31.25 -8.74
CA VAL A 45 4.65 -30.26 -9.31
C VAL A 45 4.16 -29.80 -10.68
N LEU A 46 3.95 -28.48 -10.86
CA LEU A 46 3.52 -27.89 -12.13
C LEU A 46 4.69 -27.32 -12.93
N LYS A 47 5.64 -26.68 -12.24
CA LYS A 47 6.80 -26.03 -12.84
C LYS A 47 7.95 -26.01 -11.83
N VAL A 48 9.17 -26.28 -12.29
CA VAL A 48 10.40 -26.16 -11.51
C VAL A 48 11.29 -25.12 -12.19
N ASN A 49 11.77 -24.16 -11.42
CA ASN A 49 12.77 -23.16 -11.80
C ASN A 49 14.09 -23.45 -11.07
N LYS A 50 15.08 -22.54 -11.18
CA LYS A 50 16.43 -22.74 -10.61
C LYS A 50 16.41 -23.05 -9.10
N ASN A 51 15.70 -22.26 -8.29
CA ASN A 51 15.63 -22.39 -6.83
C ASN A 51 14.18 -22.41 -6.28
N SER A 52 13.19 -22.40 -7.16
CA SER A 52 11.78 -22.31 -6.78
C SER A 52 10.91 -23.12 -7.72
N GLY A 53 9.68 -23.40 -7.32
CA GLY A 53 8.72 -24.11 -8.14
C GLY A 53 7.28 -23.69 -7.86
N PHE A 54 6.38 -24.19 -8.69
CA PHE A 54 4.95 -24.05 -8.51
C PHE A 54 4.33 -25.43 -8.43
N GLY A 55 3.43 -25.61 -7.48
CA GLY A 55 2.67 -26.83 -7.29
C GLY A 55 1.18 -26.55 -7.22
N LYS A 56 0.38 -27.61 -7.33
CA LYS A 56 -1.03 -27.60 -6.95
C LYS A 56 -1.31 -28.71 -5.96
N VAL A 57 -2.34 -28.51 -5.14
CA VAL A 57 -2.85 -29.57 -4.29
C VAL A 57 -3.48 -30.65 -5.16
N GLU A 58 -2.96 -31.88 -5.07
CA GLU A 58 -3.61 -33.07 -5.63
C GLU A 58 -4.62 -33.62 -4.61
N THR A 59 -4.18 -33.80 -3.36
CA THR A 59 -5.00 -34.29 -2.25
C THR A 59 -4.56 -33.63 -0.94
N TYR A 60 -5.52 -33.26 -0.08
CA TYR A 60 -5.25 -32.86 1.30
C TYR A 60 -5.15 -34.10 2.19
N LEU A 61 -4.03 -34.28 2.89
CA LEU A 61 -3.90 -35.30 3.95
C LEU A 61 -4.41 -34.74 5.29
N THR A 62 -4.06 -33.49 5.58
CA THR A 62 -4.54 -32.75 6.75
C THR A 62 -4.89 -31.33 6.32
N THR A 63 -6.03 -30.81 6.81
CA THR A 63 -6.47 -29.43 6.54
C THR A 63 -6.29 -28.54 7.76
N SER A 64 -6.05 -27.26 7.53
CA SER A 64 -5.80 -26.30 8.61
C SER A 64 -7.10 -25.94 9.33
N PRO A 65 -7.09 -25.74 10.67
CA PRO A 65 -8.24 -25.18 11.37
C PRO A 65 -8.59 -23.77 10.89
N MET A 66 -7.64 -23.07 10.25
CA MET A 66 -7.83 -21.74 9.68
C MET A 66 -8.53 -21.75 8.31
N ARG A 67 -8.87 -22.94 7.77
CA ARG A 67 -9.49 -23.07 6.44
C ARG A 67 -10.99 -22.76 6.47
N GLN A 68 -11.43 -21.91 5.54
CA GLN A 68 -12.84 -21.80 5.16
C GLN A 68 -13.22 -22.97 4.24
N LYS A 69 -14.11 -23.85 4.73
CA LYS A 69 -14.47 -25.11 4.06
C LYS A 69 -15.50 -24.94 2.93
N LYS A 70 -16.30 -23.86 2.94
CA LYS A 70 -17.46 -23.69 2.04
C LYS A 70 -17.22 -22.75 0.85
N LEU A 71 -15.97 -22.42 0.52
CA LEU A 71 -15.67 -21.55 -0.61
C LEU A 71 -15.78 -22.31 -1.94
N ASP A 72 -16.47 -21.71 -2.93
CA ASP A 72 -16.36 -22.17 -4.32
C ASP A 72 -14.93 -21.88 -4.84
N VAL A 73 -14.23 -22.94 -5.25
CA VAL A 73 -12.85 -22.87 -5.77
C VAL A 73 -12.71 -22.01 -7.02
N THR A 74 -13.82 -21.72 -7.71
CA THR A 74 -13.87 -20.81 -8.87
C THR A 74 -13.37 -19.43 -8.51
N TYR A 75 -13.65 -18.93 -7.29
CA TYR A 75 -13.18 -17.62 -6.84
C TYR A 75 -11.66 -17.55 -6.66
N LEU A 76 -11.04 -18.67 -6.28
CA LEU A 76 -9.57 -18.78 -6.20
C LEU A 76 -8.93 -18.79 -7.59
N ARG A 77 -9.50 -19.59 -8.50
CA ARG A 77 -8.99 -19.77 -9.88
C ARG A 77 -9.08 -18.50 -10.73
N THR A 78 -10.09 -17.69 -10.46
CA THR A 78 -10.33 -16.40 -11.14
C THR A 78 -9.58 -15.25 -10.48
N GLY A 79 -9.16 -15.42 -9.22
CA GLY A 79 -8.51 -14.36 -8.44
C GLY A 79 -9.49 -13.31 -7.91
N ILE A 80 -10.78 -13.61 -7.89
CA ILE A 80 -11.80 -12.78 -7.23
C ILE A 80 -11.58 -12.76 -5.72
N ALA A 81 -11.25 -13.92 -5.14
CA ALA A 81 -11.07 -14.08 -3.69
C ALA A 81 -9.92 -15.04 -3.38
N ASP A 82 -8.70 -14.64 -3.69
CA ASP A 82 -7.48 -15.43 -3.51
C ASP A 82 -7.18 -15.82 -2.06
N LEU A 83 -7.65 -15.05 -1.07
CA LEU A 83 -7.62 -15.42 0.35
C LEU A 83 -8.96 -15.99 0.86
N GLY A 84 -9.98 -16.16 0.01
CA GLY A 84 -11.31 -16.62 0.45
C GLY A 84 -11.33 -18.00 1.12
N HIS A 85 -10.26 -18.77 0.97
CA HIS A 85 -10.09 -20.09 1.59
C HIS A 85 -9.50 -20.01 3.01
N LEU A 86 -9.07 -18.84 3.45
CA LEU A 86 -8.59 -18.53 4.80
C LEU A 86 -9.73 -17.87 5.61
N LEU A 87 -9.91 -18.26 6.87
CA LEU A 87 -10.90 -17.63 7.76
C LEU A 87 -10.61 -16.13 7.92
N TYR A 88 -11.67 -15.31 7.98
CA TYR A 88 -11.54 -13.87 7.92
C TYR A 88 -10.62 -13.25 9.00
N PRO A 89 -10.69 -13.64 10.30
CA PRO A 89 -9.75 -13.14 11.30
C PRO A 89 -8.28 -13.43 10.96
N GLN A 90 -8.00 -14.58 10.32
CA GLN A 90 -6.66 -14.95 9.89
C GLN A 90 -6.20 -14.17 8.66
N GLN A 91 -7.12 -13.70 7.80
CA GLN A 91 -6.80 -12.76 6.73
C GLN A 91 -6.30 -11.43 7.30
N LEU A 92 -6.92 -10.93 8.37
CA LEU A 92 -6.52 -9.68 9.03
C LEU A 92 -5.12 -9.78 9.63
N LEU A 93 -4.81 -10.90 10.32
CA LEU A 93 -3.48 -11.18 10.86
C LEU A 93 -2.44 -11.33 9.75
N PHE A 94 -2.78 -12.03 8.66
CA PHE A 94 -1.90 -12.16 7.51
C PHE A 94 -1.54 -10.79 6.89
N LYS A 95 -2.53 -9.90 6.73
CA LYS A 95 -2.31 -8.53 6.21
C LYS A 95 -1.46 -7.68 7.15
N GLN A 96 -1.69 -7.76 8.46
CA GLN A 96 -0.87 -7.07 9.46
C GLN A 96 0.59 -7.55 9.38
N LYS A 97 0.79 -8.87 9.33
CA LYS A 97 2.12 -9.47 9.19
C LYS A 97 2.83 -9.03 7.91
N GLN A 98 2.12 -8.92 6.78
CA GLN A 98 2.72 -8.43 5.53
C GLN A 98 3.28 -7.00 5.66
N VAL A 99 2.57 -6.13 6.38
CA VAL A 99 3.04 -4.76 6.64
C VAL A 99 4.27 -4.77 7.54
N GLN A 100 4.24 -5.53 8.64
CA GLN A 100 5.38 -5.70 9.56
C GLN A 100 6.62 -6.22 8.84
N ASP A 101 6.47 -7.30 8.07
CA ASP A 101 7.54 -7.93 7.31
C ASP A 101 8.12 -6.96 6.26
N SER A 102 7.30 -6.15 5.61
CA SER A 102 7.76 -5.18 4.60
C SER A 102 8.56 -4.05 5.24
N LEU A 103 8.09 -3.49 6.36
CA LEU A 103 8.82 -2.47 7.11
C LEU A 103 10.17 -3.01 7.60
N TYR A 104 10.19 -4.21 8.17
CA TYR A 104 11.43 -4.81 8.66
C TYR A 104 12.41 -5.15 7.53
N LYS A 105 11.96 -5.88 6.49
CA LYS A 105 12.84 -6.41 5.43
C LYS A 105 13.34 -5.32 4.48
N ILE A 106 12.57 -4.25 4.25
CA ILE A 106 12.88 -3.22 3.24
C ILE A 106 13.38 -1.93 3.90
N ALA A 107 12.67 -1.44 4.92
CA ALA A 107 13.05 -0.19 5.61
C ALA A 107 14.03 -0.43 6.76
N GLY A 108 14.13 -1.66 7.29
CA GLY A 108 14.92 -1.94 8.49
C GLY A 108 14.25 -1.45 9.78
N ILE A 109 12.96 -1.12 9.72
CA ILE A 109 12.20 -0.56 10.84
C ILE A 109 11.57 -1.70 11.64
N SER A 110 11.92 -1.80 12.92
CA SER A 110 11.39 -2.80 13.86
C SER A 110 10.78 -2.19 15.12
N ASN A 111 11.02 -0.91 15.37
CA ASN A 111 10.64 -0.18 16.59
C ASN A 111 9.36 0.64 16.44
N VAL A 112 8.48 0.26 15.52
CA VAL A 112 7.18 0.89 15.29
C VAL A 112 6.09 -0.17 15.41
N GLU A 113 5.07 0.12 16.21
CA GLU A 113 3.90 -0.72 16.32
C GLU A 113 3.07 -0.68 15.03
N VAL A 114 2.84 -1.86 14.45
CA VAL A 114 1.85 -2.03 13.39
C VAL A 114 0.56 -2.50 14.04
N LYS A 115 -0.46 -1.62 14.06
CA LYS A 115 -1.77 -1.91 14.64
C LYS A 115 -2.45 -3.08 13.95
N GLU A 116 -3.40 -3.71 14.63
CA GLU A 116 -4.25 -4.75 14.05
C GLU A 116 -4.99 -4.21 12.82
N THR A 117 -5.10 -5.03 11.77
CA THR A 117 -5.77 -4.64 10.52
C THR A 117 -7.24 -4.31 10.80
N ILE A 118 -7.68 -3.11 10.44
CA ILE A 118 -9.10 -2.74 10.53
C ILE A 118 -9.90 -3.57 9.52
N GLY A 119 -10.76 -4.43 10.04
CA GLY A 119 -11.62 -5.32 9.25
C GLY A 119 -12.98 -4.73 8.87
N MET A 120 -13.66 -5.48 7.99
CA MET A 120 -15.04 -5.29 7.58
C MET A 120 -15.94 -6.28 8.33
N GLU A 121 -17.05 -5.79 8.90
CA GLU A 121 -17.98 -6.64 9.67
C GLU A 121 -18.61 -7.74 8.79
N TYR A 122 -19.05 -7.36 7.59
CA TYR A 122 -19.58 -8.26 6.57
C TYR A 122 -18.67 -8.22 5.33
N PRO A 123 -17.63 -9.07 5.25
CA PRO A 123 -16.57 -8.97 4.25
C PRO A 123 -16.96 -9.53 2.86
N TYR A 124 -18.22 -9.33 2.45
CA TYR A 124 -18.79 -9.83 1.19
C TYR A 124 -19.61 -8.74 0.51
N ALA A 125 -19.89 -8.90 -0.79
CA ALA A 125 -20.78 -8.03 -1.56
C ALA A 125 -20.47 -6.51 -1.45
N TYR A 126 -19.21 -6.15 -1.23
CA TYR A 126 -18.79 -4.78 -0.92
C TYR A 126 -18.45 -3.95 -2.15
N ARG A 127 -18.14 -4.59 -3.30
CA ARG A 127 -17.71 -3.87 -4.50
C ARG A 127 -18.85 -3.12 -5.15
N ASN A 128 -18.69 -1.80 -5.22
CA ASN A 128 -19.60 -0.85 -5.86
C ASN A 128 -19.36 -0.71 -7.38
N LYS A 129 -18.33 -1.37 -7.94
CA LYS A 129 -17.98 -1.33 -9.36
C LYS A 129 -17.55 -2.70 -9.88
N ALA A 130 -18.14 -3.10 -11.00
CA ALA A 130 -17.83 -4.31 -11.76
C ALA A 130 -17.24 -3.96 -13.12
N GLN A 131 -16.25 -4.72 -13.56
CA GLN A 131 -15.71 -4.65 -14.92
C GLN A 131 -15.65 -6.08 -15.47
N VAL A 132 -16.62 -6.43 -16.30
CA VAL A 132 -16.89 -7.82 -16.67
C VAL A 132 -16.66 -8.01 -18.17
N PRO A 133 -15.67 -8.82 -18.58
CA PRO A 133 -15.51 -9.20 -19.97
C PRO A 133 -16.71 -10.00 -20.47
N VAL A 134 -17.06 -9.76 -21.73
CA VAL A 134 -18.11 -10.50 -22.46
C VAL A 134 -17.45 -11.29 -23.57
N ARG A 135 -17.50 -12.62 -23.51
CA ARG A 135 -16.87 -13.51 -24.51
C ARG A 135 -17.82 -14.60 -24.95
N ARG A 136 -17.47 -15.30 -26.02
CA ARG A 136 -18.14 -16.55 -26.39
C ARG A 136 -17.48 -17.71 -25.66
N VAL A 137 -18.27 -18.49 -24.91
CA VAL A 137 -17.83 -19.73 -24.27
C VAL A 137 -18.84 -20.82 -24.63
N ASN A 138 -18.36 -21.96 -25.13
CA ASN A 138 -19.21 -23.09 -25.56
C ASN A 138 -20.35 -22.67 -26.50
N GLY A 139 -20.05 -21.76 -27.44
CA GLY A 139 -21.02 -21.27 -28.44
C GLY A 139 -21.96 -20.17 -27.94
N GLN A 140 -22.01 -19.87 -26.63
CA GLN A 140 -22.91 -18.86 -26.07
C GLN A 140 -22.17 -17.59 -25.63
N LEU A 141 -22.87 -16.45 -25.64
CA LEU A 141 -22.37 -15.21 -25.04
C LEU A 141 -22.40 -15.38 -23.51
N GLU A 142 -21.26 -15.21 -22.87
CA GLU A 142 -21.09 -15.32 -21.41
C GLU A 142 -20.45 -14.07 -20.81
N THR A 143 -20.81 -13.85 -19.54
CA THR A 143 -20.18 -12.89 -18.64
C THR A 143 -19.47 -13.64 -17.53
N GLY A 144 -18.36 -13.10 -17.05
CA GLY A 144 -17.60 -13.75 -15.99
C GLY A 144 -16.28 -13.06 -15.71
N PHE A 145 -15.30 -13.82 -15.26
CA PHE A 145 -13.97 -13.29 -14.97
C PHE A 145 -12.89 -14.15 -15.62
N PHE A 146 -11.75 -13.56 -15.94
CA PHE A 146 -10.65 -14.32 -16.51
C PHE A 146 -10.02 -15.22 -15.46
N ARG A 147 -9.63 -16.43 -15.86
CA ARG A 147 -8.77 -17.28 -15.02
C ARG A 147 -7.42 -16.57 -14.83
N LYS A 148 -6.84 -16.65 -13.63
CA LYS A 148 -5.53 -16.06 -13.30
C LYS A 148 -4.50 -16.34 -14.39
N HIS A 149 -3.76 -15.31 -14.77
CA HIS A 149 -2.70 -15.35 -15.79
C HIS A 149 -3.16 -15.80 -17.20
N SER A 150 -4.43 -15.61 -17.54
CA SER A 150 -4.97 -15.92 -18.86
C SER A 150 -6.06 -14.93 -19.28
N HIS A 151 -6.49 -14.99 -20.55
CA HIS A 151 -7.73 -14.36 -21.02
C HIS A 151 -8.83 -15.42 -21.27
N GLU A 152 -8.75 -16.58 -20.59
CA GLU A 152 -9.79 -17.60 -20.63
C GLU A 152 -10.94 -17.16 -19.71
N LEU A 153 -12.10 -16.85 -20.29
CA LEU A 153 -13.28 -16.45 -19.52
C LEU A 153 -13.86 -17.66 -18.77
N VAL A 154 -14.01 -17.52 -17.46
CA VAL A 154 -14.78 -18.43 -16.62
C VAL A 154 -16.16 -17.81 -16.40
N PRO A 155 -17.26 -18.42 -16.90
CA PRO A 155 -18.61 -17.91 -16.69
C PRO A 155 -18.96 -17.88 -15.21
N ILE A 156 -19.44 -16.73 -14.72
CA ILE A 156 -19.79 -16.49 -13.31
C ILE A 156 -21.04 -15.61 -13.28
N SER A 157 -21.98 -15.94 -12.39
CA SER A 157 -23.19 -15.13 -12.14
C SER A 157 -23.24 -14.54 -10.73
N ASP A 158 -22.61 -15.18 -9.74
CA ASP A 158 -22.36 -14.61 -8.41
C ASP A 158 -20.87 -14.28 -8.28
N PHE A 159 -20.52 -13.00 -8.13
CA PHE A 159 -19.13 -12.55 -8.06
C PHE A 159 -18.58 -12.46 -6.62
N TYR A 160 -19.31 -12.99 -5.64
CA TYR A 160 -18.98 -13.13 -4.21
C TYR A 160 -18.77 -11.81 -3.45
N ILE A 161 -17.76 -11.03 -3.84
CA ILE A 161 -17.37 -9.76 -3.23
C ILE A 161 -18.06 -8.54 -3.87
N GLN A 162 -18.95 -8.75 -4.84
CA GLN A 162 -19.64 -7.70 -5.58
C GLN A 162 -21.07 -7.49 -5.07
N ASP A 163 -21.52 -6.23 -5.10
CA ASP A 163 -22.91 -5.89 -4.77
C ASP A 163 -23.87 -6.74 -5.62
N LYS A 164 -24.86 -7.35 -4.96
CA LYS A 164 -25.77 -8.32 -5.59
C LYS A 164 -26.70 -7.70 -6.62
N GLU A 165 -27.01 -6.41 -6.51
CA GLU A 165 -27.78 -5.73 -7.56
C GLU A 165 -26.93 -5.50 -8.81
N ILE A 166 -25.60 -5.36 -8.67
CA ILE A 166 -24.70 -5.32 -9.82
C ILE A 166 -24.64 -6.69 -10.50
N ASP A 167 -24.54 -7.78 -9.73
CA ASP A 167 -24.59 -9.16 -10.25
C ASP A 167 -25.89 -9.40 -11.03
N ARG A 168 -27.04 -9.00 -10.46
CA ARG A 168 -28.37 -9.09 -11.08
C ARG A 168 -28.43 -8.33 -12.40
N LEU A 169 -27.92 -7.10 -12.45
CA LEU A 169 -27.90 -6.29 -13.67
C LEU A 169 -27.01 -6.88 -14.76
N ILE A 170 -25.84 -7.42 -14.40
CA ILE A 170 -24.93 -8.05 -15.37
C ILE A 170 -25.58 -9.29 -15.98
N ALA A 171 -26.18 -10.16 -15.15
CA ALA A 171 -26.88 -11.35 -15.62
C ALA A 171 -28.05 -10.99 -16.54
N PHE A 172 -28.87 -10.01 -16.15
CA PHE A 172 -29.99 -9.55 -16.97
C PHE A 172 -29.50 -8.93 -18.30
N THR A 173 -28.45 -8.11 -18.27
CA THR A 173 -27.86 -7.53 -19.47
C THR A 173 -27.31 -8.61 -20.40
N ARG A 174 -26.62 -9.63 -19.87
CA ARG A 174 -26.16 -10.81 -20.63
C ARG A 174 -27.33 -11.47 -21.37
N ASP A 175 -28.44 -11.69 -20.67
CA ASP A 175 -29.59 -12.39 -21.24
C ASP A 175 -30.33 -11.53 -22.29
N LEU A 176 -30.35 -10.20 -22.14
CA LEU A 176 -30.78 -9.29 -23.21
C LEU A 176 -29.85 -9.32 -24.41
N LEU A 177 -28.53 -9.28 -24.22
CA LEU A 177 -27.55 -9.37 -25.31
C LEU A 177 -27.74 -10.67 -26.11
N ARG A 178 -28.05 -11.79 -25.45
CA ARG A 178 -28.42 -13.06 -26.09
C ARG A 178 -29.72 -12.93 -26.89
N ARG A 179 -30.77 -12.36 -26.28
CA ARG A 179 -32.09 -12.19 -26.92
C ARG A 179 -32.03 -11.33 -28.18
N PHE A 180 -31.19 -10.30 -28.19
CA PHE A 180 -31.00 -9.39 -29.34
C PHE A 180 -29.91 -9.87 -30.31
N ASP A 181 -29.35 -11.08 -30.13
CA ASP A 181 -28.26 -11.66 -30.92
C ASP A 181 -27.03 -10.75 -31.08
N ILE A 182 -26.71 -10.00 -30.02
CA ILE A 182 -25.55 -9.12 -30.01
C ILE A 182 -24.28 -9.96 -29.85
N LYS A 183 -23.30 -9.74 -30.74
CA LYS A 183 -22.08 -10.54 -30.77
C LYS A 183 -21.08 -10.10 -29.69
N PRO A 184 -20.55 -11.03 -28.87
CA PRO A 184 -19.45 -10.73 -27.95
C PRO A 184 -18.16 -10.50 -28.72
N TYR A 185 -17.20 -9.79 -28.13
CA TYR A 185 -15.88 -9.56 -28.72
C TYR A 185 -15.04 -10.84 -28.73
N ASP A 186 -14.34 -11.08 -29.84
CA ASP A 186 -13.31 -12.11 -29.96
C ASP A 186 -11.95 -11.43 -30.13
N GLU A 187 -11.02 -11.70 -29.21
CA GLU A 187 -9.69 -11.09 -29.22
C GLU A 187 -8.78 -11.61 -30.34
N LYS A 188 -8.93 -12.89 -30.73
CA LYS A 188 -8.09 -13.53 -31.74
C LYS A 188 -8.52 -13.09 -33.13
N GLU A 189 -9.83 -13.06 -33.37
CA GLU A 189 -10.39 -12.63 -34.66
C GLU A 189 -10.53 -11.11 -34.76
N GLN A 190 -10.41 -10.39 -33.63
CA GLN A 190 -10.72 -8.95 -33.51
C GLN A 190 -12.13 -8.62 -34.02
N SER A 191 -13.05 -9.55 -33.81
CA SER A 191 -14.42 -9.52 -34.33
C SER A 191 -15.43 -9.29 -33.19
N GLY A 192 -16.71 -9.13 -33.52
CA GLY A 192 -17.77 -8.92 -32.54
C GLY A 192 -18.01 -7.45 -32.14
N LEU A 193 -18.87 -7.23 -31.14
CA LEU A 193 -19.34 -5.90 -30.74
C LEU A 193 -19.06 -5.60 -29.26
N ILE A 194 -19.61 -6.38 -28.32
CA ILE A 194 -19.52 -6.10 -26.89
C ILE A 194 -18.22 -6.65 -26.31
N ARG A 195 -17.34 -5.77 -25.82
CA ARG A 195 -16.08 -6.15 -25.17
C ARG A 195 -16.26 -6.41 -23.69
N HIS A 196 -16.90 -5.48 -23.00
CA HIS A 196 -17.08 -5.50 -21.54
C HIS A 196 -18.41 -4.83 -21.16
N LEU A 197 -18.93 -5.23 -20.01
CA LEU A 197 -19.90 -4.47 -19.25
C LEU A 197 -19.18 -3.86 -18.05
N VAL A 198 -19.31 -2.55 -17.87
CA VAL A 198 -18.86 -1.90 -16.63
C VAL A 198 -20.10 -1.40 -15.93
N VAL A 199 -20.27 -1.79 -14.67
CA VAL A 199 -21.39 -1.34 -13.85
C VAL A 199 -20.82 -0.66 -12.62
N ARG A 200 -21.36 0.49 -12.26
CA ARG A 200 -21.11 1.13 -10.97
C ARG A 200 -22.46 1.38 -10.29
N ARG A 201 -22.53 1.13 -8.99
CA ARG A 201 -23.68 1.44 -8.15
C ARG A 201 -23.19 2.27 -6.97
N GLY A 202 -23.78 3.44 -6.71
CA GLY A 202 -23.48 4.19 -5.49
C GLY A 202 -23.84 3.36 -4.27
N HIS A 203 -22.92 3.23 -3.31
CA HIS A 203 -23.12 2.39 -2.14
C HIS A 203 -24.28 2.90 -1.28
N TYR A 204 -24.34 4.21 -1.04
CA TYR A 204 -25.39 4.84 -0.24
C TYR A 204 -26.55 5.33 -1.09
N SER A 205 -26.25 5.91 -2.27
CA SER A 205 -27.32 6.45 -3.13
C SER A 205 -28.14 5.38 -3.85
N GLY A 206 -27.56 4.21 -4.09
CA GLY A 206 -28.13 3.17 -4.93
C GLY A 206 -28.19 3.51 -6.43
N GLU A 207 -27.75 4.70 -6.86
CA GLU A 207 -27.77 5.10 -8.28
C GLU A 207 -26.86 4.17 -9.11
N ILE A 208 -27.36 3.69 -10.25
CA ILE A 208 -26.64 2.75 -11.11
C ILE A 208 -26.22 3.39 -12.43
N MET A 209 -24.95 3.21 -12.78
CA MET A 209 -24.37 3.45 -14.09
C MET A 209 -24.06 2.13 -14.79
N LEU A 210 -24.58 1.94 -16.00
CA LEU A 210 -24.18 0.86 -16.90
C LEU A 210 -23.38 1.43 -18.08
N VAL A 211 -22.21 0.88 -18.36
CA VAL A 211 -21.39 1.22 -19.53
C VAL A 211 -21.26 0.01 -20.43
N LEU A 212 -21.75 0.14 -21.65
CA LEU A 212 -21.55 -0.82 -22.74
C LEU A 212 -20.24 -0.48 -23.44
N VAL A 213 -19.20 -1.29 -23.22
CA VAL A 213 -17.93 -1.13 -23.93
C VAL A 213 -18.00 -1.89 -25.25
N THR A 214 -17.96 -1.14 -26.35
CA THR A 214 -18.24 -1.64 -27.70
C THR A 214 -17.08 -1.38 -28.64
N THR A 215 -16.93 -2.19 -29.69
CA THR A 215 -15.92 -1.97 -30.75
C THR A 215 -16.35 -0.92 -31.77
N ARG A 216 -17.65 -0.62 -31.89
CA ARG A 216 -18.23 0.29 -32.89
C ARG A 216 -19.42 1.07 -32.32
N PRO A 217 -19.75 2.27 -32.86
CA PRO A 217 -20.87 3.09 -32.36
C PRO A 217 -22.24 2.42 -32.50
N LYS A 218 -22.51 1.74 -33.62
CA LYS A 218 -23.86 1.23 -33.91
C LYS A 218 -24.15 -0.05 -33.13
N VAL A 219 -25.13 0.01 -32.22
CA VAL A 219 -25.71 -1.15 -31.52
C VAL A 219 -27.16 -1.33 -31.98
N PHE A 220 -27.47 -2.49 -32.56
CA PHE A 220 -28.81 -2.77 -33.07
C PHE A 220 -29.83 -2.88 -31.93
N ARG A 221 -31.02 -2.27 -32.10
CA ARG A 221 -32.12 -2.26 -31.11
C ARG A 221 -31.74 -1.77 -29.71
N ILE A 222 -30.75 -0.87 -29.63
CA ILE A 222 -30.25 -0.32 -28.36
C ILE A 222 -31.36 0.31 -27.51
N ASN A 223 -32.30 1.05 -28.11
CA ASN A 223 -33.39 1.69 -27.37
C ASN A 223 -34.31 0.65 -26.68
N GLN A 224 -34.67 -0.45 -27.36
CA GLN A 224 -35.48 -1.51 -26.77
C GLN A 224 -34.77 -2.22 -25.60
N MET A 225 -33.44 -2.35 -25.71
CA MET A 225 -32.61 -2.89 -24.62
C MET A 225 -32.59 -1.93 -23.43
N ILE A 226 -32.43 -0.61 -23.68
CA ILE A 226 -32.48 0.43 -22.64
C ILE A 226 -33.83 0.43 -21.93
N ASP A 227 -34.94 0.40 -22.67
CA ASP A 227 -36.29 0.38 -22.10
C ASP A 227 -36.47 -0.83 -21.17
N SER A 228 -35.99 -2.00 -21.58
CA SER A 228 -36.04 -3.22 -20.77
C SER A 228 -35.16 -3.13 -19.51
N LEU A 229 -33.97 -2.52 -19.61
CA LEU A 229 -33.05 -2.34 -18.50
C LEU A 229 -33.62 -1.38 -17.44
N VAL A 230 -34.14 -0.24 -17.87
CA VAL A 230 -34.69 0.79 -16.96
C VAL A 230 -35.98 0.30 -16.30
N ALA A 231 -36.80 -0.48 -17.02
CA ALA A 231 -38.01 -1.08 -16.44
C ALA A 231 -37.69 -2.09 -15.32
N GLU A 232 -36.67 -2.92 -15.50
CA GLU A 232 -36.26 -3.94 -14.51
C GLU A 232 -35.41 -3.35 -13.36
N PHE A 233 -34.64 -2.30 -13.64
CA PHE A 233 -33.76 -1.63 -12.69
C PHE A 233 -34.03 -0.11 -12.67
N PRO A 234 -35.08 0.33 -11.94
CA PRO A 234 -35.42 1.75 -11.85
C PRO A 234 -34.31 2.64 -11.26
N ALA A 235 -33.36 2.04 -10.53
CA ALA A 235 -32.20 2.72 -9.98
C ALA A 235 -31.13 3.10 -11.04
N ILE A 236 -31.27 2.66 -12.29
CA ILE A 236 -30.40 3.09 -13.39
C ILE A 236 -30.66 4.56 -13.69
N THR A 237 -29.67 5.40 -13.38
CA THR A 237 -29.69 6.84 -13.69
C THR A 237 -28.77 7.19 -14.86
N SER A 238 -27.89 6.27 -15.29
CA SER A 238 -26.95 6.49 -16.39
C SER A 238 -26.73 5.22 -17.21
N ILE A 239 -26.90 5.31 -18.52
CA ILE A 239 -26.39 4.29 -19.46
C ILE A 239 -25.49 4.97 -20.47
N LEU A 240 -24.24 4.53 -20.53
CA LEU A 240 -23.22 5.04 -21.43
C LEU A 240 -22.76 3.97 -22.41
N GLN A 241 -22.34 4.41 -23.57
CA GLN A 241 -21.54 3.62 -24.49
C GLN A 241 -20.11 4.13 -24.45
N ASN A 242 -19.15 3.23 -24.32
CA ASN A 242 -17.75 3.53 -24.56
C ASN A 242 -17.30 2.80 -25.83
N ILE A 243 -16.58 3.49 -26.72
CA ILE A 243 -16.06 2.89 -27.94
C ILE A 243 -14.56 2.61 -27.77
N ASN A 244 -14.20 1.33 -27.81
CA ASN A 244 -12.83 0.86 -27.82
C ASN A 244 -12.59 -0.03 -29.06
N ASP A 245 -12.03 0.59 -30.09
CA ASP A 245 -11.74 0.00 -31.39
C ASP A 245 -10.32 -0.59 -31.49
N LYS A 246 -9.54 -0.60 -30.40
CA LYS A 246 -8.14 -1.02 -30.41
C LYS A 246 -7.93 -2.44 -29.86
N PRO A 247 -6.96 -3.20 -30.39
CA PRO A 247 -6.50 -4.45 -29.80
C PRO A 247 -5.61 -4.16 -28.58
N THR A 248 -6.23 -3.78 -27.46
CA THR A 248 -5.55 -3.41 -26.22
C THR A 248 -6.21 -4.04 -25.01
N ASN A 249 -5.44 -4.18 -23.93
CA ASN A 249 -5.91 -4.61 -22.61
C ASN A 249 -6.57 -3.47 -21.82
N VAL A 250 -6.42 -2.21 -22.27
CA VAL A 250 -7.16 -1.09 -21.70
C VAL A 250 -8.65 -1.30 -21.97
N ILE A 251 -9.50 -1.23 -20.95
CA ILE A 251 -10.94 -1.51 -21.06
C ILE A 251 -11.64 -0.40 -21.83
N PHE A 252 -11.47 0.85 -21.39
CA PHE A 252 -12.11 2.00 -22.01
C PHE A 252 -11.29 2.55 -23.19
N GLY A 253 -11.98 2.88 -24.27
CA GLY A 253 -11.44 3.78 -25.30
C GLY A 253 -11.73 5.23 -24.97
N LYS A 254 -11.43 6.14 -25.92
CA LYS A 254 -11.48 7.59 -25.69
C LYS A 254 -12.88 8.19 -25.77
N ALA A 255 -13.78 7.58 -26.54
CA ALA A 255 -15.09 8.16 -26.83
C ALA A 255 -16.16 7.55 -25.92
N PHE A 256 -16.89 8.43 -25.22
CA PHE A 256 -18.08 8.10 -24.47
C PHE A 256 -19.30 8.76 -25.13
N THR A 257 -20.42 8.05 -25.16
CA THR A 257 -21.70 8.57 -25.65
C THR A 257 -22.78 8.21 -24.65
N ARG A 258 -23.55 9.21 -24.24
CA ARG A 258 -24.69 9.01 -23.35
C ARG A 258 -25.86 8.40 -24.12
N LEU A 259 -26.28 7.22 -23.68
CA LEU A 259 -27.43 6.53 -24.26
C LEU A 259 -28.72 6.82 -23.48
N TYR A 260 -28.63 6.97 -22.15
CA TYR A 260 -29.77 7.25 -21.27
C TYR A 260 -29.35 8.02 -20.02
N GLY A 261 -30.25 8.88 -19.52
CA GLY A 261 -30.10 9.52 -18.21
C GLY A 261 -28.98 10.55 -18.13
N LYS A 262 -28.18 10.48 -17.05
CA LYS A 262 -27.04 11.35 -16.71
C LYS A 262 -25.71 10.81 -17.27
N GLU A 263 -24.66 11.63 -17.27
CA GLU A 263 -23.27 11.19 -17.59
C GLU A 263 -22.51 10.65 -16.38
N THR A 264 -22.99 10.95 -15.18
CA THR A 264 -22.41 10.59 -13.90
C THR A 264 -23.48 10.00 -12.98
N ILE A 265 -23.04 9.25 -11.97
CA ILE A 265 -23.87 8.94 -10.79
C ILE A 265 -23.40 9.78 -9.61
N THR A 266 -24.22 9.90 -8.59
CA THR A 266 -23.83 10.51 -7.31
C THR A 266 -23.75 9.45 -6.23
N ASP A 267 -22.75 9.53 -5.34
CA ASP A 267 -22.66 8.72 -4.12
C ASP A 267 -22.01 9.52 -2.99
N THR A 268 -22.02 9.00 -1.77
CA THR A 268 -21.55 9.72 -0.58
C THR A 268 -20.33 9.04 0.02
N ILE A 269 -19.36 9.84 0.49
CA ILE A 269 -18.25 9.41 1.36
C ILE A 269 -18.08 10.46 2.45
N LEU A 270 -18.04 10.04 3.72
CA LEU A 270 -17.82 10.91 4.88
C LEU A 270 -18.74 12.15 4.87
N GLY A 271 -20.02 11.95 4.51
CA GLY A 271 -21.05 13.00 4.51
C GLY A 271 -21.03 13.96 3.32
N ASN A 272 -20.04 13.89 2.43
CA ASN A 272 -19.99 14.68 1.19
C ASN A 272 -20.48 13.86 -0.01
N GLN A 273 -21.16 14.52 -0.95
CA GLN A 273 -21.64 13.93 -2.18
C GLN A 273 -20.60 14.07 -3.30
N TYR A 274 -20.40 13.02 -4.09
CA TYR A 274 -19.45 13.01 -5.19
C TYR A 274 -20.16 12.63 -6.49
N CYS A 275 -19.99 13.43 -7.53
CA CYS A 275 -20.33 13.09 -8.90
C CYS A 275 -19.22 12.20 -9.48
N ILE A 276 -19.60 11.01 -9.94
CA ILE A 276 -18.67 9.97 -10.37
C ILE A 276 -18.91 9.64 -11.83
N SER A 277 -17.95 10.01 -12.70
CA SER A 277 -17.97 9.63 -14.11
C SER A 277 -17.47 8.19 -14.31
N ALA A 278 -17.80 7.57 -15.45
CA ALA A 278 -17.39 6.20 -15.77
C ALA A 278 -15.86 5.95 -15.67
N GLN A 279 -15.08 6.95 -16.07
CA GLN A 279 -13.60 6.87 -16.11
C GLN A 279 -12.94 7.25 -14.79
N SER A 280 -13.64 8.00 -13.92
CA SER A 280 -13.06 8.49 -12.66
C SER A 280 -12.71 7.33 -11.73
N PHE A 281 -11.54 7.42 -11.10
CA PHE A 281 -11.19 6.55 -9.99
C PHE A 281 -12.07 6.91 -8.79
N TYR A 282 -12.60 5.87 -8.15
CA TYR A 282 -13.42 5.95 -6.94
C TYR A 282 -13.23 4.63 -6.20
N GLN A 283 -13.10 4.71 -4.88
CA GLN A 283 -12.84 3.52 -4.09
C GLN A 283 -13.96 2.51 -4.25
N VAL A 284 -13.62 1.25 -4.54
CA VAL A 284 -14.63 0.24 -4.88
C VAL A 284 -15.33 -0.34 -3.66
N ASN A 285 -14.79 -0.12 -2.46
CA ASN A 285 -15.38 -0.52 -1.18
C ASN A 285 -15.63 0.74 -0.35
N THR A 286 -16.81 1.35 -0.49
CA THR A 286 -17.12 2.64 0.15
C THR A 286 -17.02 2.56 1.67
N THR A 287 -17.58 1.51 2.28
CA THR A 287 -17.57 1.31 3.75
C THR A 287 -16.15 1.30 4.32
N MET A 288 -15.23 0.60 3.66
CA MET A 288 -13.84 0.52 4.13
C MET A 288 -13.00 1.72 3.70
N ALA A 289 -13.36 2.39 2.60
CA ALA A 289 -12.74 3.65 2.19
C ALA A 289 -12.99 4.77 3.22
N GLU A 290 -14.20 4.84 3.79
CA GLU A 290 -14.50 5.79 4.86
C GLU A 290 -13.63 5.54 6.09
N LYS A 291 -13.44 4.28 6.50
CA LYS A 291 -12.50 3.94 7.60
C LYS A 291 -11.06 4.28 7.26
N LEU A 292 -10.63 4.05 6.02
CA LEU A 292 -9.29 4.37 5.53
C LEU A 292 -9.03 5.88 5.60
N TYR A 293 -9.96 6.67 5.07
CA TYR A 293 -9.88 8.14 5.04
C TYR A 293 -9.98 8.73 6.44
N GLN A 294 -10.91 8.23 7.27
CA GLN A 294 -10.99 8.66 8.67
C GLN A 294 -9.68 8.37 9.41
N THR A 295 -9.08 7.20 9.21
CA THR A 295 -7.77 6.87 9.79
C THR A 295 -6.69 7.86 9.35
N ALA A 296 -6.67 8.24 8.07
CA ALA A 296 -5.72 9.23 7.55
C ALA A 296 -5.94 10.64 8.14
N ILE A 297 -7.20 11.05 8.29
CA ILE A 297 -7.58 12.31 8.95
C ILE A 297 -7.14 12.29 10.43
N ASP A 298 -7.48 11.23 11.15
CA ASP A 298 -7.14 11.04 12.57
C ASP A 298 -5.61 11.00 12.78
N PHE A 299 -4.86 10.38 11.87
CA PHE A 299 -3.39 10.35 11.93
C PHE A 299 -2.77 11.71 11.67
N SER A 300 -3.38 12.50 10.78
CA SER A 300 -2.91 13.84 10.46
C SER A 300 -3.13 14.81 11.63
N GLU A 301 -4.12 14.54 12.50
CA GLU A 301 -4.52 15.39 13.64
C GLU A 301 -4.71 16.84 13.16
N LEU A 302 -5.60 17.01 12.18
CA LEU A 302 -5.86 18.26 11.49
C LEU A 302 -6.49 19.31 12.42
N THR A 303 -6.21 20.57 12.13
CA THR A 303 -6.70 21.76 12.83
C THR A 303 -7.19 22.81 11.83
N ALA A 304 -7.99 23.77 12.31
CA ALA A 304 -8.54 24.85 11.48
C ALA A 304 -7.47 25.77 10.86
N ASP A 305 -6.23 25.76 11.36
CA ASP A 305 -5.12 26.56 10.83
C ASP A 305 -4.29 25.82 9.77
N ASP A 306 -4.52 24.51 9.60
CA ASP A 306 -3.70 23.69 8.72
C ASP A 306 -3.93 24.02 7.25
N VAL A 307 -2.81 24.04 6.51
CA VAL A 307 -2.80 24.08 5.05
C VAL A 307 -2.35 22.71 4.58
N VAL A 308 -3.23 22.00 3.89
CA VAL A 308 -3.03 20.59 3.52
C VAL A 308 -2.82 20.47 2.02
N ILE A 309 -1.78 19.75 1.60
CA ILE A 309 -1.65 19.29 0.22
C ILE A 309 -2.26 17.89 0.09
N ASP A 310 -3.20 17.74 -0.84
CA ASP A 310 -3.77 16.45 -1.27
C ASP A 310 -3.11 16.04 -2.59
N ALA A 311 -2.06 15.20 -2.51
CA ALA A 311 -1.32 14.77 -3.68
C ALA A 311 -1.91 13.48 -4.27
N TYR A 312 -2.06 13.43 -5.60
CA TYR A 312 -2.82 12.39 -6.31
C TYR A 312 -4.32 12.44 -5.97
N SER A 313 -4.84 13.67 -5.89
CA SER A 313 -6.18 13.95 -5.35
C SER A 313 -7.35 13.32 -6.12
N GLY A 314 -7.14 12.85 -7.37
CA GLY A 314 -8.19 12.25 -8.18
C GLY A 314 -9.38 13.19 -8.34
N ILE A 315 -10.58 12.74 -7.93
CA ILE A 315 -11.81 13.57 -7.94
C ILE A 315 -12.05 14.31 -6.61
N GLY A 316 -11.03 14.42 -5.77
CA GLY A 316 -11.05 15.16 -4.51
C GLY A 316 -11.61 14.40 -3.31
N THR A 317 -11.73 13.06 -3.35
CA THR A 317 -12.39 12.30 -2.26
C THR A 317 -11.70 12.46 -0.92
N ILE A 318 -10.37 12.54 -0.88
CA ILE A 318 -9.62 12.70 0.37
C ILE A 318 -9.72 14.15 0.84
N GLY A 319 -9.20 15.11 0.06
CA GLY A 319 -9.16 16.52 0.42
C GLY A 319 -10.52 17.12 0.79
N LEU A 320 -11.58 16.79 0.03
CA LEU A 320 -12.91 17.34 0.31
C LEU A 320 -13.52 16.77 1.60
N SER A 321 -13.13 15.57 2.02
CA SER A 321 -13.68 14.93 3.22
C SER A 321 -13.37 15.69 4.52
N PHE A 322 -12.24 16.41 4.58
CA PHE A 322 -11.86 17.21 5.74
C PHE A 322 -11.72 18.71 5.43
N ALA A 323 -12.02 19.15 4.20
CA ALA A 323 -11.82 20.55 3.80
C ALA A 323 -12.53 21.56 4.74
N LYS A 324 -13.67 21.17 5.33
CA LYS A 324 -14.44 22.01 6.27
C LYS A 324 -13.74 22.20 7.62
N GLU A 325 -12.70 21.43 7.93
CA GLU A 325 -12.01 21.39 9.22
C GLU A 325 -10.63 22.08 9.19
N VAL A 326 -10.17 22.51 8.01
CA VAL A 326 -8.83 23.07 7.79
C VAL A 326 -8.89 24.43 7.10
N LYS A 327 -7.77 25.17 7.11
CA LYS A 327 -7.69 26.49 6.50
C LYS A 327 -7.82 26.43 4.98
N ALA A 328 -7.07 25.54 4.34
CA ALA A 328 -7.07 25.36 2.90
C ALA A 328 -6.58 23.97 2.49
N VAL A 329 -7.13 23.47 1.39
CA VAL A 329 -6.71 22.23 0.72
C VAL A 329 -6.18 22.56 -0.67
N TYR A 330 -4.99 22.08 -0.98
CA TYR A 330 -4.35 22.21 -2.29
C TYR A 330 -4.18 20.82 -2.92
N GLY A 331 -5.07 20.50 -3.85
CA GLY A 331 -5.09 19.24 -4.58
C GLY A 331 -4.29 19.28 -5.87
N VAL A 332 -3.51 18.24 -6.15
CA VAL A 332 -2.85 18.05 -7.44
C VAL A 332 -3.19 16.70 -8.05
N GLU A 333 -3.49 16.69 -9.34
CA GLU A 333 -3.84 15.50 -10.12
C GLU A 333 -3.37 15.69 -11.57
N VAL A 334 -2.85 14.64 -12.21
CA VAL A 334 -2.31 14.72 -13.58
C VAL A 334 -3.40 14.62 -14.65
N ILE A 335 -4.57 14.06 -14.29
CA ILE A 335 -5.71 13.91 -15.18
C ILE A 335 -6.63 15.12 -15.06
N GLU A 336 -6.61 16.00 -16.06
CA GLU A 336 -7.44 17.22 -16.12
C GLU A 336 -8.95 16.95 -15.96
N ALA A 337 -9.44 15.80 -16.46
CA ALA A 337 -10.83 15.42 -16.27
C ALA A 337 -11.17 15.15 -14.80
N ALA A 338 -10.24 14.59 -14.03
CA ALA A 338 -10.43 14.32 -12.61
C ALA A 338 -10.35 15.62 -11.78
N VAL A 339 -9.47 16.56 -12.15
CA VAL A 339 -9.45 17.92 -11.57
C VAL A 339 -10.78 18.64 -11.76
N ARG A 340 -11.34 18.62 -12.98
CA ARG A 340 -12.67 19.20 -13.25
C ARG A 340 -13.78 18.52 -12.45
N ASP A 341 -13.68 17.22 -12.21
CA ASP A 341 -14.62 16.51 -11.33
C ASP A 341 -14.43 16.93 -9.86
N ALA A 342 -13.20 17.13 -9.39
CA ALA A 342 -12.90 17.59 -8.04
C ALA A 342 -13.45 18.99 -7.77
N GLU A 343 -13.28 19.93 -8.71
CA GLU A 343 -13.86 21.28 -8.62
C GLU A 343 -15.39 21.26 -8.56
N LYS A 344 -16.03 20.41 -9.39
CA LYS A 344 -17.48 20.21 -9.34
C LYS A 344 -17.93 19.61 -8.02
N ASN A 345 -17.17 18.65 -7.47
CA ASN A 345 -17.46 18.05 -6.18
C ASN A 345 -17.28 19.04 -5.03
N ALA A 346 -16.28 19.93 -5.10
CA ALA A 346 -16.10 21.02 -4.14
C ALA A 346 -17.33 21.94 -4.16
N ALA A 347 -17.75 22.39 -5.33
CA ALA A 347 -18.93 23.23 -5.51
C ALA A 347 -20.22 22.53 -5.05
N LEU A 348 -20.39 21.24 -5.36
CA LEU A 348 -21.55 20.44 -4.95
C LEU A 348 -21.71 20.37 -3.42
N ASN A 349 -20.59 20.37 -2.70
CA ASN A 349 -20.58 20.29 -1.22
C ASN A 349 -20.45 21.66 -0.54
N GLY A 350 -20.49 22.76 -1.30
CA GLY A 350 -20.32 24.12 -0.78
C GLY A 350 -18.92 24.39 -0.19
N ILE A 351 -17.90 23.64 -0.65
CA ILE A 351 -16.51 23.78 -0.19
C ILE A 351 -15.83 24.84 -1.04
N THR A 352 -15.33 25.89 -0.39
CA THR A 352 -14.74 27.07 -1.06
C THR A 352 -13.26 27.25 -0.80
N ASN A 353 -12.68 26.43 0.09
CA ASN A 353 -11.27 26.48 0.50
C ASN A 353 -10.45 25.31 -0.06
N ALA A 354 -10.94 24.63 -1.10
CA ALA A 354 -10.22 23.57 -1.82
C ALA A 354 -9.88 24.03 -3.23
N TYR A 355 -8.60 23.97 -3.58
CA TYR A 355 -8.05 24.43 -4.85
C TYR A 355 -7.37 23.27 -5.56
N TYR A 356 -7.66 23.06 -6.85
CA TYR A 356 -7.11 21.95 -7.62
C TYR A 356 -6.30 22.42 -8.82
N VAL A 357 -5.21 21.72 -9.11
CA VAL A 357 -4.38 21.98 -10.29
C VAL A 357 -4.12 20.70 -11.08
N ALA A 358 -4.14 20.83 -12.41
CA ALA A 358 -3.82 19.75 -13.34
C ALA A 358 -2.32 19.77 -13.70
N ASP A 359 -1.48 19.13 -12.89
CA ASP A 359 -0.02 19.13 -13.07
C ASP A 359 0.62 17.89 -12.42
N SER A 360 1.93 17.72 -12.62
CA SER A 360 2.74 16.87 -11.75
C SER A 360 2.79 17.46 -10.35
N ALA A 361 2.80 16.60 -9.34
CA ALA A 361 2.85 17.06 -7.95
C ALA A 361 4.14 17.82 -7.64
N GLU A 362 5.26 17.45 -8.28
CA GLU A 362 6.52 18.17 -8.15
C GLU A 362 6.42 19.62 -8.66
N ASN A 363 5.81 19.83 -9.83
CA ASN A 363 5.62 21.17 -10.39
C ASN A 363 4.64 21.99 -9.56
N ALA A 364 3.52 21.40 -9.14
CA ALA A 364 2.53 22.07 -8.31
C ALA A 364 3.14 22.53 -6.98
N MET A 365 3.89 21.66 -6.29
CA MET A 365 4.59 22.02 -5.05
C MET A 365 5.61 23.14 -5.27
N ALA A 366 6.37 23.10 -6.37
CA ALA A 366 7.34 24.16 -6.69
C ALA A 366 6.65 25.51 -6.93
N ASN A 367 5.53 25.53 -7.65
CA ASN A 367 4.75 26.74 -7.90
C ASN A 367 4.15 27.29 -6.60
N TRP A 368 3.51 26.44 -5.80
CA TRP A 368 2.94 26.84 -4.51
C TRP A 368 3.99 27.38 -3.53
N CYS A 369 5.19 26.81 -3.53
CA CYS A 369 6.31 27.33 -2.75
C CYS A 369 6.69 28.76 -3.19
N GLN A 370 6.72 29.04 -4.50
CA GLN A 370 6.98 30.38 -5.05
C GLN A 370 5.86 31.38 -4.71
N GLU A 371 4.62 30.90 -4.65
CA GLU A 371 3.45 31.69 -4.21
C GLU A 371 3.41 31.92 -2.69
N GLY A 372 4.37 31.36 -1.95
CA GLY A 372 4.47 31.52 -0.49
C GLY A 372 3.53 30.63 0.31
N ILE A 373 2.91 29.62 -0.31
CA ILE A 373 2.09 28.62 0.36
C ILE A 373 2.99 27.70 1.18
N LYS A 374 2.67 27.56 2.47
CA LYS A 374 3.42 26.73 3.43
C LYS A 374 2.50 25.66 3.99
N PRO A 375 2.54 24.43 3.45
CA PRO A 375 1.72 23.34 3.94
C PRO A 375 2.24 22.85 5.30
N THR A 376 1.33 22.59 6.23
CA THR A 376 1.65 21.96 7.51
C THR A 376 1.54 20.43 7.42
N VAL A 377 0.67 19.95 6.51
CA VAL A 377 0.43 18.51 6.28
C VAL A 377 0.44 18.22 4.79
N ILE A 378 1.04 17.09 4.41
CA ILE A 378 0.90 16.51 3.07
C ILE A 378 0.24 15.14 3.20
N ILE A 379 -0.87 14.92 2.50
CA ILE A 379 -1.53 13.63 2.38
C ILE A 379 -1.29 13.09 0.97
N VAL A 380 -0.91 11.81 0.87
CA VAL A 380 -0.61 11.15 -0.41
C VAL A 380 -1.30 9.79 -0.50
N ASP A 381 -1.91 9.51 -1.66
CA ASP A 381 -2.46 8.20 -2.03
C ASP A 381 -1.93 7.78 -3.43
N PRO A 382 -0.64 7.40 -3.53
CA PRO A 382 -0.01 7.12 -4.81
C PRO A 382 -0.46 5.78 -5.43
N PRO A 383 -0.23 5.59 -6.74
CA PRO A 383 -0.45 4.29 -7.37
C PRO A 383 0.47 3.20 -6.79
N ARG A 384 0.22 1.93 -7.14
CA ARG A 384 0.97 0.73 -6.68
C ARG A 384 2.51 0.78 -6.79
N LYS A 385 3.06 1.68 -7.60
CA LYS A 385 4.51 1.90 -7.76
C LYS A 385 5.12 2.73 -6.61
N GLY A 386 4.29 3.30 -5.75
CA GLY A 386 4.66 4.26 -4.72
C GLY A 386 5.05 5.61 -5.30
N LEU A 387 5.75 6.39 -4.49
CA LEU A 387 6.21 7.74 -4.82
C LEU A 387 7.52 7.70 -5.63
N THR A 388 7.68 8.70 -6.49
CA THR A 388 8.96 8.97 -7.15
C THR A 388 9.94 9.59 -6.15
N GLU A 389 11.24 9.43 -6.40
CA GLU A 389 12.25 10.09 -5.57
C GLU A 389 12.19 11.63 -5.69
N SER A 390 11.82 12.13 -6.87
CA SER A 390 11.58 13.55 -7.13
C SER A 390 10.44 14.09 -6.26
N PHE A 391 9.32 13.37 -6.18
CA PHE A 391 8.20 13.71 -5.31
C PHE A 391 8.63 13.77 -3.85
N ILE A 392 9.30 12.72 -3.34
CA ILE A 392 9.71 12.64 -1.93
C ILE A 392 10.62 13.82 -1.54
N LYS A 393 11.53 14.22 -2.43
CA LYS A 393 12.40 15.39 -2.21
C LYS A 393 11.62 16.69 -2.27
N ALA A 394 10.70 16.85 -3.23
CA ALA A 394 9.86 18.04 -3.37
C ALA A 394 8.94 18.22 -2.15
N SER A 395 8.26 17.15 -1.71
CA SER A 395 7.37 17.16 -0.56
C SER A 395 8.13 17.47 0.74
N ALA A 396 9.31 16.88 0.94
CA ALA A 396 10.16 17.18 2.09
C ALA A 396 10.67 18.63 2.07
N ALA A 397 10.97 19.19 0.88
CA ALA A 397 11.43 20.56 0.72
C ALA A 397 10.35 21.61 1.05
N MET A 398 9.06 21.25 0.96
CA MET A 398 7.96 22.07 1.46
C MET A 398 7.94 22.16 3.00
N GLN A 399 8.72 21.31 3.67
CA GLN A 399 8.87 21.26 5.12
C GLN A 399 7.58 21.09 5.95
N PRO A 400 6.62 20.23 5.54
CA PRO A 400 5.46 19.95 6.39
C PRO A 400 5.89 19.32 7.73
N ASP A 401 5.09 19.52 8.77
CA ASP A 401 5.31 18.87 10.06
C ASP A 401 4.94 17.38 9.99
N LYS A 402 3.94 17.05 9.17
CA LYS A 402 3.38 15.71 9.04
C LYS A 402 3.19 15.31 7.58
N ILE A 403 3.47 14.05 7.28
CA ILE A 403 3.15 13.42 6.00
C ILE A 403 2.32 12.17 6.29
N THR A 404 1.08 12.17 5.83
CA THR A 404 0.19 11.01 5.93
C THR A 404 0.19 10.28 4.59
N TYR A 405 0.68 9.04 4.60
CA TYR A 405 0.83 8.22 3.40
C TYR A 405 -0.17 7.06 3.47
N ILE A 406 -1.15 7.07 2.57
CA ILE A 406 -2.07 5.98 2.26
C ILE A 406 -1.47 5.12 1.15
N SER A 407 -1.29 3.82 1.37
CA SER A 407 -0.62 2.94 0.41
C SER A 407 -1.34 1.62 0.20
N CYS A 408 -1.52 1.27 -1.07
CA CYS A 408 -2.03 -0.02 -1.53
C CYS A 408 -0.94 -1.11 -1.66
N ASN A 409 0.32 -0.79 -1.35
CA ASN A 409 1.45 -1.70 -1.48
C ASN A 409 2.50 -1.47 -0.38
N PRO A 410 2.55 -2.34 0.66
CA PRO A 410 3.49 -2.20 1.77
C PRO A 410 4.96 -2.19 1.35
N ALA A 411 5.32 -2.85 0.25
CA ALA A 411 6.71 -2.93 -0.18
C ALA A 411 7.23 -1.58 -0.72
N THR A 412 6.45 -0.91 -1.56
CA THR A 412 6.79 0.43 -2.06
C THR A 412 6.66 1.48 -0.96
N MET A 413 5.68 1.33 -0.08
CA MET A 413 5.53 2.18 1.12
C MET A 413 6.78 2.12 1.99
N ALA A 414 7.27 0.93 2.34
CA ALA A 414 8.48 0.77 3.16
C ALA A 414 9.72 1.37 2.49
N ARG A 415 9.88 1.20 1.17
CA ARG A 415 10.95 1.86 0.39
C ARG A 415 10.87 3.38 0.51
N ASP A 416 9.68 3.94 0.38
CA ASP A 416 9.48 5.40 0.38
C ASP A 416 9.64 5.98 1.78
N ILE A 417 9.14 5.30 2.82
CA ILE A 417 9.35 5.65 4.23
C ILE A 417 10.85 5.75 4.53
N LYS A 418 11.66 4.77 4.10
CA LYS A 418 13.12 4.82 4.30
C LYS A 418 13.74 6.09 3.72
N ARG A 419 13.30 6.51 2.53
CA ARG A 419 13.77 7.76 1.90
C ARG A 419 13.32 9.01 2.67
N TYR A 420 12.12 8.99 3.24
CA TYR A 420 11.67 10.07 4.12
C TYR A 420 12.47 10.12 5.43
N GLU A 421 12.88 8.97 5.98
CA GLU A 421 13.76 8.93 7.17
C GLU A 421 15.14 9.54 6.89
N GLU A 422 15.71 9.30 5.71
CA GLU A 422 16.94 9.94 5.24
C GLU A 422 16.81 11.48 5.11
N LEU A 423 15.58 11.99 4.96
CA LEU A 423 15.25 13.41 4.86
C LEU A 423 14.75 14.03 6.19
N GLY A 424 14.88 13.32 7.31
CA GLY A 424 14.59 13.84 8.65
C GLY A 424 13.15 13.68 9.13
N TYR A 425 12.35 12.83 8.46
CA TYR A 425 11.07 12.37 8.99
C TYR A 425 11.24 11.09 9.80
N LYS A 426 10.28 10.75 10.63
CA LYS A 426 10.26 9.48 11.36
C LYS A 426 8.87 8.87 11.29
N LEU A 427 8.81 7.56 11.03
CA LEU A 427 7.56 6.81 11.08
C LEU A 427 7.04 6.74 12.52
N GLN A 428 5.80 7.20 12.74
CA GLN A 428 5.17 7.27 14.06
C GLN A 428 4.06 6.23 14.24
N LYS A 429 3.16 6.12 13.25
CA LYS A 429 1.95 5.29 13.34
C LYS A 429 1.76 4.50 12.05
N VAL A 430 1.30 3.26 12.17
CA VAL A 430 1.00 2.38 11.03
C VAL A 430 -0.34 1.67 11.30
N GLN A 431 -1.29 1.82 10.39
CA GLN A 431 -2.61 1.20 10.45
C GLN A 431 -2.93 0.50 9.12
N PRO A 432 -2.86 -0.84 9.07
CA PRO A 432 -3.40 -1.61 7.96
C PRO A 432 -4.94 -1.53 7.94
N VAL A 433 -5.53 -1.45 6.76
CA VAL A 433 -6.99 -1.43 6.55
C VAL A 433 -7.34 -2.46 5.48
N ASP A 434 -8.33 -3.29 5.78
CA ASP A 434 -8.81 -4.30 4.84
C ASP A 434 -9.80 -3.69 3.84
N LEU A 435 -9.31 -2.89 2.89
CA LEU A 435 -10.14 -2.31 1.82
C LEU A 435 -10.66 -3.38 0.84
N PHE A 436 -9.93 -4.49 0.70
CA PHE A 436 -10.27 -5.59 -0.21
C PHE A 436 -10.34 -6.94 0.53
N PRO A 437 -11.39 -7.16 1.35
CA PRO A 437 -11.61 -8.45 1.99
C PRO A 437 -11.61 -9.60 0.98
N MET A 438 -11.18 -10.78 1.43
CA MET A 438 -11.03 -12.00 0.62
C MET A 438 -9.88 -11.98 -0.41
N THR A 439 -9.15 -10.86 -0.51
CA THR A 439 -7.98 -10.73 -1.39
C THR A 439 -6.68 -10.50 -0.63
N HIS A 440 -5.53 -10.78 -1.24
CA HIS A 440 -4.22 -10.50 -0.64
C HIS A 440 -3.89 -9.02 -0.46
N HIS A 441 -4.61 -8.11 -1.13
CA HIS A 441 -4.33 -6.68 -1.07
C HIS A 441 -4.52 -6.12 0.35
N VAL A 442 -3.62 -5.25 0.76
CA VAL A 442 -3.66 -4.54 2.04
C VAL A 442 -3.44 -3.05 1.78
N GLU A 443 -4.38 -2.24 2.24
CA GLU A 443 -4.18 -0.79 2.31
C GLU A 443 -3.53 -0.47 3.65
N THR A 444 -2.68 0.54 3.70
CA THR A 444 -2.00 0.95 4.92
C THR A 444 -1.94 2.46 5.00
N VAL A 445 -2.35 3.01 6.14
CA VAL A 445 -2.15 4.43 6.48
C VAL A 445 -0.92 4.53 7.38
N THR A 446 -0.01 5.42 7.04
CA THR A 446 1.17 5.71 7.85
C THR A 446 1.29 7.20 8.13
N LEU A 447 1.78 7.53 9.33
CA LEU A 447 2.11 8.89 9.72
C LEU A 447 3.61 9.02 9.84
N LEU A 448 4.18 9.93 9.06
CA LEU A 448 5.55 10.38 9.17
C LEU A 448 5.54 11.79 9.79
N SER A 449 6.34 12.01 10.83
CA SER A 449 6.50 13.32 11.44
C SER A 449 7.92 13.84 11.26
N LYS A 450 8.08 15.12 10.99
CA LYS A 450 9.39 15.75 10.97
C LYS A 450 10.02 15.69 12.36
N LEU A 451 11.29 15.31 12.44
CA LEU A 451 12.02 15.36 13.71
C LEU A 451 12.30 16.82 14.07
N ASN A 452 11.73 17.29 15.19
CA ASN A 452 12.11 18.55 15.78
C ASN A 452 13.50 18.42 16.41
N VAL A 453 14.53 18.81 15.65
CA VAL A 453 15.93 18.75 16.10
C VAL A 453 16.21 19.73 17.26
N ASP A 454 15.30 20.67 17.55
CA ASP A 454 15.46 21.66 18.63
C ASP A 454 15.07 21.16 20.03
N LYS A 455 14.49 19.96 20.17
CA LYS A 455 14.31 19.34 21.48
C LYS A 455 15.54 18.48 21.79
N HIS A 456 16.57 19.10 22.37
CA HIS A 456 17.58 18.37 23.12
C HIS A 456 16.88 17.60 24.25
N ILE A 457 16.59 16.32 24.02
CA ILE A 457 16.34 15.38 25.11
C ILE A 457 17.73 15.06 25.68
N SER A 458 18.09 15.70 26.78
CA SER A 458 19.22 15.28 27.60
C SER A 458 18.85 13.96 28.26
N VAL A 459 19.13 12.85 27.57
CA VAL A 459 19.13 11.53 28.19
C VAL A 459 20.47 11.38 28.89
N GLU A 460 20.49 11.46 30.22
CA GLU A 460 21.59 10.89 31.00
C GLU A 460 21.52 9.38 30.85
N VAL A 461 22.36 8.83 29.98
CA VAL A 461 22.59 7.38 29.93
C VAL A 461 23.66 7.07 30.97
N GLU A 462 23.27 6.48 32.09
CA GLU A 462 24.19 5.73 32.94
C GLU A 462 24.68 4.52 32.13
N LEU A 463 25.87 4.66 31.55
CA LEU A 463 26.56 3.60 30.80
C LEU A 463 27.17 2.60 31.79
N ASP A 464 26.32 1.85 32.48
CA ASP A 464 26.73 0.57 33.05
C ASP A 464 26.52 -0.51 32.00
N GLU A 465 27.67 -1.10 31.61
CA GLU A 465 27.83 -2.34 30.88
C GLU A 465 27.34 -2.39 29.44
N LEU A 466 28.29 -2.30 28.50
CA LEU A 466 28.46 -3.25 27.37
C LEU A 466 29.58 -2.74 26.46
N ASP A 467 30.79 -3.25 26.67
CA ASP A 467 31.83 -3.21 25.63
C ASP A 467 32.45 -4.61 25.54
N LEU A 468 31.85 -5.44 24.69
CA LEU A 468 32.41 -6.70 24.22
C LEU A 468 32.67 -6.52 22.73
N THR A 469 33.94 -6.41 22.32
CA THR A 469 34.47 -7.20 21.19
C THR A 469 36.01 -7.11 21.03
N SER A 470 36.57 -8.31 20.81
CA SER A 470 37.85 -8.69 20.15
C SER A 470 39.20 -8.41 20.83
N ALA A 471 39.70 -9.45 21.50
CA ALA A 471 40.98 -10.14 21.20
C ALA A 471 42.30 -9.36 21.23
N GLU A 472 42.71 -8.99 22.45
CA GLU A 472 44.04 -9.17 23.06
C GLU A 472 43.86 -8.54 24.45
N SER A 473 44.13 -9.28 25.52
CA SER A 473 43.88 -8.86 26.91
C SER A 473 44.66 -7.58 27.27
N LYS A 474 44.12 -6.42 26.93
CA LYS A 474 44.63 -5.08 27.26
C LYS A 474 43.65 -4.41 28.20
N ALA A 475 44.16 -3.81 29.27
CA ALA A 475 43.34 -3.28 30.35
C ALA A 475 42.38 -2.18 29.86
N THR A 476 41.15 -2.23 30.36
CA THR A 476 40.13 -1.21 30.09
C THR A 476 40.51 0.13 30.73
N TYR A 477 39.91 1.22 30.27
CA TYR A 477 40.14 2.54 30.88
C TYR A 477 39.79 2.58 32.37
N ALA A 478 38.80 1.80 32.80
CA ALA A 478 38.42 1.66 34.21
C ALA A 478 39.53 0.98 35.03
N GLN A 479 40.13 -0.09 34.50
CA GLN A 479 41.24 -0.79 35.16
C GLN A 479 42.49 0.09 35.29
N ILE A 480 42.82 0.86 34.26
CA ILE A 480 43.93 1.82 34.30
C ILE A 480 43.68 2.90 35.36
N LYS A 481 42.47 3.47 35.41
CA LYS A 481 42.10 4.47 36.43
C LYS A 481 42.17 3.90 37.84
N LYS A 482 41.68 2.68 38.05
CA LYS A 482 41.69 2.01 39.35
C LYS A 482 43.11 1.77 39.83
N TYR A 483 44.00 1.26 38.97
CA TYR A 483 45.41 1.08 39.29
C TYR A 483 46.10 2.38 39.70
N ILE A 484 45.86 3.46 38.97
CA ILE A 484 46.47 4.77 39.25
C ILE A 484 45.95 5.33 40.58
N LEU A 485 44.66 5.17 40.86
CA LEU A 485 44.08 5.59 42.13
C LEU A 485 44.65 4.76 43.30
N GLU A 486 44.76 3.44 43.16
CA GLU A 486 45.25 2.57 44.24
C GLU A 486 46.75 2.76 44.53
N LYS A 487 47.56 2.99 43.49
CA LYS A 487 49.02 3.07 43.62
C LYS A 487 49.54 4.49 43.87
N PHE A 488 48.91 5.50 43.26
CA PHE A 488 49.39 6.88 43.30
C PHE A 488 48.42 7.83 44.02
N ASP A 489 47.24 7.37 44.44
CA ASP A 489 46.14 8.20 44.99
C ASP A 489 45.73 9.37 44.07
N LEU A 490 45.91 9.19 42.75
CA LEU A 490 45.64 10.21 41.74
C LEU A 490 44.39 9.89 40.92
N LYS A 491 43.49 10.86 40.80
CA LYS A 491 42.35 10.78 39.85
C LYS A 491 42.77 11.31 38.48
N VAL A 492 42.68 10.45 37.47
CA VAL A 492 42.96 10.76 36.06
C VAL A 492 41.71 10.63 35.18
N SER A 493 41.57 11.52 34.20
CA SER A 493 40.48 11.48 33.23
C SER A 493 40.77 10.48 32.10
N THR A 494 39.73 9.98 31.43
CA THR A 494 39.90 9.16 30.21
C THR A 494 40.64 9.92 29.11
N LEU A 495 40.44 11.25 29.04
CA LEU A 495 41.12 12.13 28.09
C LEU A 495 42.64 12.11 28.26
N TYR A 496 43.16 12.19 29.50
CA TYR A 496 44.59 12.12 29.75
C TYR A 496 45.19 10.75 29.40
N ILE A 497 44.49 9.66 29.75
CA ILE A 497 44.93 8.31 29.37
C ILE A 497 44.99 8.16 27.84
N ALA A 498 44.00 8.72 27.12
CA ALA A 498 43.99 8.70 25.65
C ALA A 498 45.13 9.54 25.03
N GLN A 499 45.43 10.72 25.59
CA GLN A 499 46.54 11.57 25.15
C GLN A 499 47.90 10.86 25.32
N ILE A 500 48.13 10.21 26.47
CA ILE A 500 49.38 9.50 26.72
C ILE A 500 49.49 8.21 25.88
N LYS A 501 48.39 7.43 25.73
CA LYS A 501 48.36 6.29 24.79
C LYS A 501 48.74 6.72 23.37
N LYS A 502 48.24 7.87 22.91
CA LYS A 502 48.61 8.45 21.61
C LYS A 502 50.09 8.87 21.57
N LYS A 503 50.63 9.47 22.64
CA LYS A 503 52.06 9.80 22.77
C LYS A 503 52.96 8.57 22.69
N CYS A 504 52.49 7.42 23.19
CA CYS A 504 53.18 6.14 23.13
C CYS A 504 52.95 5.34 21.83
N GLY A 505 52.24 5.88 20.85
CA GLY A 505 52.00 5.20 19.57
C GLY A 505 50.92 4.10 19.60
N ILE A 506 50.14 3.98 20.69
CA ILE A 506 49.00 3.05 20.74
C ILE A 506 47.83 3.66 19.97
N ALA A 507 47.44 3.04 18.85
CA ALA A 507 46.33 3.52 18.02
C ALA A 507 44.99 3.49 18.78
N LEU A 508 44.33 4.66 18.85
CA LEU A 508 42.94 4.80 19.33
C LEU A 508 42.05 5.16 18.13
N ARG A 509 40.88 4.50 18.00
CA ARG A 509 39.88 4.79 16.94
C ARG A 509 39.50 6.28 16.95
N GLU A 510 39.25 6.85 15.77
CA GLU A 510 38.90 8.27 15.54
C GLU A 510 37.51 8.70 16.04
N HIS A 511 37.10 8.24 17.22
CA HIS A 511 35.89 8.71 17.90
C HIS A 511 36.23 9.31 19.26
N TYR A 512 36.91 10.46 19.21
CA TYR A 512 36.84 11.43 20.30
C TYR A 512 36.34 12.74 19.73
N ASN A 513 35.27 13.27 20.35
CA ASN A 513 34.65 14.55 20.07
C ASN A 513 35.69 15.64 19.76
N LYS A 514 35.92 15.92 18.47
CA LYS A 514 36.45 17.22 18.06
C LYS A 514 35.35 18.23 18.33
N SER A 515 35.44 18.91 19.47
CA SER A 515 34.64 20.07 19.78
C SER A 515 34.73 21.08 18.63
N LYS A 516 33.59 21.45 18.03
CA LYS A 516 33.49 22.47 16.95
C LYS A 516 33.66 23.91 17.46
N LYS A 517 34.30 24.13 18.61
CA LYS A 517 34.70 25.45 19.09
C LYS A 517 36.18 25.65 18.82
N GLU A 518 36.52 26.53 17.87
CA GLU A 518 37.88 26.81 17.39
C GLU A 518 38.88 27.36 18.46
N LYS A 519 38.49 27.48 19.73
CA LYS A 519 39.38 27.88 20.84
C LYS A 519 39.05 27.19 22.17
N GLN A 520 38.94 25.87 22.20
CA GLN A 520 38.88 25.14 23.47
C GLN A 520 40.29 24.77 23.93
N VAL A 521 40.75 25.37 25.04
CA VAL A 521 42.04 25.06 25.68
C VAL A 521 41.99 23.59 26.12
N ILE A 522 42.72 22.72 25.46
CA ILE A 522 42.85 21.31 25.87
C ILE A 522 43.75 21.31 27.12
N PRO A 523 43.26 20.87 28.30
CA PRO A 523 44.10 20.81 29.49
C PRO A 523 45.30 19.89 29.23
N GLN A 524 46.50 20.35 29.55
CA GLN A 524 47.69 19.49 29.51
C GLN A 524 47.75 18.64 30.77
N CYS A 525 48.02 17.35 30.60
CA CYS A 525 48.25 16.43 31.71
C CYS A 525 49.46 16.91 32.52
N THR A 526 49.33 16.97 33.84
CA THR A 526 50.47 17.32 34.70
C THR A 526 51.55 16.22 34.62
N PRO A 527 52.85 16.54 34.78
CA PRO A 527 53.93 15.56 34.69
C PRO A 527 53.73 14.35 35.62
N GLU A 528 53.23 14.60 36.82
CA GLU A 528 52.92 13.57 37.83
C GLU A 528 51.82 12.60 37.36
N LYS A 529 50.77 13.11 36.72
CA LYS A 529 49.70 12.27 36.16
C LYS A 529 50.16 11.53 34.90
N GLU A 530 51.04 12.12 34.12
CA GLU A 530 51.64 11.46 32.96
C GLU A 530 52.51 10.28 33.39
N GLU A 531 53.35 10.43 34.41
CA GLU A 531 54.17 9.35 34.96
C GLU A 531 53.31 8.20 35.50
N ALA A 532 52.26 8.51 36.26
CA ALA A 532 51.33 7.51 36.78
C ALA A 532 50.59 6.74 35.66
N ILE A 533 50.22 7.42 34.57
CA ILE A 533 49.61 6.78 33.39
C ILE A 533 50.64 5.89 32.67
N MET A 534 51.88 6.35 32.50
CA MET A 534 52.96 5.57 31.88
C MET A 534 53.27 4.30 32.67
N ASP A 535 53.30 4.38 34.00
CA ASP A 535 53.50 3.24 34.89
C ASP A 535 52.35 2.22 34.77
N ALA A 536 51.10 2.69 34.74
CA ALA A 536 49.94 1.84 34.52
C ALA A 536 49.98 1.14 33.15
N LEU A 537 50.36 1.85 32.08
CA LEU A 537 50.48 1.26 30.74
C LEU A 537 51.57 0.19 30.68
N ARG A 538 52.71 0.36 31.37
CA ARG A 538 53.75 -0.67 31.51
C ARG A 538 53.26 -1.87 32.32
N HIS A 539 52.57 -1.62 33.43
CA HIS A 539 52.02 -2.67 34.30
C HIS A 539 51.07 -3.60 33.52
N PHE A 540 50.21 -3.03 32.69
CA PHE A 540 49.28 -3.78 31.84
C PHE A 540 49.87 -4.23 30.50
N LYS A 541 51.20 -4.12 30.30
CA LYS A 541 51.93 -4.50 29.08
C LYS A 541 51.33 -3.88 27.80
N MET A 542 50.88 -2.64 27.88
CA MET A 542 50.30 -1.89 26.77
C MET A 542 51.34 -1.10 25.98
N ILE A 543 52.49 -0.78 26.60
CA ILE A 543 53.64 -0.08 26.01
C ILE A 543 54.95 -0.77 26.35
#